data_AF-A0A915EEV3-F1
#
_entry.id   AF-A0A915EEV3-F1
#
_cell.length_a   1.000
_cell.length_b   1.000
_cell.length_c   1.000
_cell.angle_alpha   90.00
_cell.angle_beta   90.00
_cell.angle_gamma   90.00
#
_symmetry.space_group_name_H-M   'P 1'
#
loop_
_entity.id
_entity.type
_entity.pdbx_description
1 polymer ?
#
loop_
_entity_poly.entity_id
_entity_poly.type
_entity_poly.pdbx_seq_one_letter_code
_entity_poly.pdbx_strand_id
1 'polypeptide(L)' 'MGKKGNKKKVIDPFTRKEWYDVKAPAMFTNRNVGKTLVNRSQGT' A
#
# COMPACT_ATOMS: atom_id res chain seq x y z
N MET A 1 -33.04 10.15 -17.41
CA MET A 1 -31.71 10.06 -18.05
C MET A 1 -30.74 10.94 -17.30
N GLY A 2 -29.52 10.48 -17.02
CA GLY A 2 -28.39 11.35 -16.68
C GLY A 2 -27.75 11.23 -15.28
N LYS A 3 -27.44 10.02 -14.78
CA LYS A 3 -26.42 9.88 -13.71
C LYS A 3 -25.06 10.24 -14.32
N LYS A 4 -24.68 11.53 -14.27
CA LYS A 4 -23.34 12.00 -14.65
C LYS A 4 -22.33 11.28 -13.75
N GLY A 5 -21.59 10.37 -14.37
CA GLY A 5 -20.63 9.50 -13.72
C GLY A 5 -19.65 10.30 -12.88
N ASN A 6 -19.55 9.91 -11.61
CA ASN A 6 -18.57 10.40 -10.67
C ASN A 6 -17.19 10.05 -11.23
N LYS A 7 -16.56 10.97 -11.98
CA LYS A 7 -15.23 10.79 -12.56
C LYS A 7 -14.25 10.76 -11.38
N LYS A 8 -14.05 9.57 -10.80
CA LYS A 8 -13.05 9.34 -9.76
C LYS A 8 -11.74 9.87 -10.32
N LYS A 9 -11.11 10.83 -9.62
CA LYS A 9 -9.80 11.35 -10.01
C LYS A 9 -8.91 10.14 -10.30
N VAL A 10 -8.34 10.08 -11.50
CA VAL A 10 -7.37 9.06 -11.88
C VAL A 10 -6.12 9.38 -11.09
N ILE A 11 -6.07 8.82 -9.88
CA ILE A 11 -4.94 8.91 -8.97
C ILE A 11 -4.16 7.63 -9.17
N ASP A 12 -2.87 7.77 -9.43
CA ASP A 12 -1.99 6.61 -9.59
C ASP A 12 -2.05 5.75 -8.31
N PRO A 13 -2.29 4.43 -8.42
CA PRO A 13 -2.52 3.56 -7.28
C PRO A 13 -1.31 3.43 -6.35
N PHE A 14 -0.09 3.79 -6.79
CA PHE A 14 1.11 3.77 -5.96
C PHE A 14 1.25 5.02 -5.10
N THR A 15 0.60 6.13 -5.45
CA THR A 15 0.61 7.37 -4.63
C THR A 15 0.00 7.19 -3.24
N ARG A 16 -0.77 6.12 -3.03
CA ARG A 16 -1.42 5.77 -1.76
C ARG A 16 -0.70 4.64 -1.02
N LYS A 17 0.38 4.12 -1.59
CA LYS A 17 1.17 3.03 -1.03
C LYS A 17 2.41 3.59 -0.34
N GLU A 18 2.78 2.94 0.74
CA GLU A 18 3.98 3.24 1.51
C GLU A 18 4.84 1.99 1.62
N TRP A 19 6.15 2.17 1.85
CA TRP A 19 7.09 1.07 1.98
C TRP A 19 7.24 0.65 3.44
N TYR A 20 7.07 -0.63 3.70
CA TYR A 20 7.26 -1.25 5.02
C TYR A 20 8.41 -2.25 4.97
N ASP A 21 9.27 -2.24 6.00
CA ASP A 21 10.33 -3.23 6.14
C ASP A 21 9.77 -4.54 6.72
N VAL A 22 9.97 -5.65 6.00
CA VAL A 22 9.59 -6.99 6.43
C VAL A 22 10.78 -7.62 7.16
N LYS A 23 10.55 -7.96 8.43
CA LYS A 23 11.56 -8.63 9.27
C LYS A 23 11.19 -10.09 9.56
N ALA A 24 12.17 -10.98 9.42
CA ALA A 24 11.99 -12.39 9.75
C ALA A 24 12.07 -12.62 11.29
N PRO A 25 11.45 -13.71 11.79
CA PRO A 25 11.60 -14.16 13.17
C PRO A 25 13.07 -14.38 13.59
N ALA A 26 13.32 -14.37 14.90
CA ALA A 26 14.69 -14.45 15.46
C ALA A 26 15.40 -15.79 15.23
N MET A 27 14.72 -16.80 14.68
CA MET A 27 15.31 -18.08 14.32
C MET A 27 16.17 -18.00 13.04
N PHE A 28 16.05 -16.92 12.26
CA PHE A 28 16.79 -16.73 11.02
C PHE A 28 17.99 -15.79 11.22
N THR A 29 19.15 -16.19 10.68
CA THR A 29 20.40 -15.42 10.73
C THR A 29 20.29 -14.08 9.98
N ASN A 30 19.62 -14.09 8.82
CA ASN A 30 19.27 -12.87 8.10
C ASN A 30 17.80 -12.52 8.37
N ARG A 31 17.60 -11.40 9.06
CA ARG A 31 16.27 -10.91 9.42
C ARG A 31 15.73 -9.87 8.44
N ASN A 32 16.56 -9.35 7.54
CA ASN A 32 16.12 -8.36 6.57
C ASN A 32 15.63 -9.05 5.31
N VAL A 33 14.31 -9.23 5.20
CA VAL A 33 13.70 -9.95 4.06
C VAL A 33 13.52 -9.01 2.87
N GLY A 34 13.19 -7.74 3.13
CA GLY A 34 13.03 -6.71 2.11
C GLY A 34 11.97 -5.68 2.48
N LYS A 35 11.61 -4.84 1.51
CA LYS A 35 10.54 -3.84 1.64
C LYS A 35 9.32 -4.27 0.86
N THR A 36 8.13 -4.06 1.41
CA THR A 36 6.85 -4.34 0.76
C THR A 36 5.98 -3.09 0.68
N LEU A 37 5.18 -2.99 -0.38
CA LEU A 37 4.23 -1.89 -0.59
C LEU A 37 2.92 -2.20 0.15
N VAL A 38 2.56 -1.35 1.10
CA VAL A 38 1.30 -1.48 1.86
C VAL A 38 0.44 -0.24 1.60
N ASN A 39 -0.88 -0.41 1.63
CA ASN A 39 -1.79 0.73 1.52
C ASN A 39 -1.74 1.55 2.81
N ARG A 40 -1.62 2.87 2.69
CA ARG A 40 -1.77 3.78 3.83
C ARG A 40 -3.19 3.66 4.40
N SER A 41 -3.32 3.65 5.73
CA SER A 41 -4.63 3.65 6.40
C SER A 41 -5.44 4.87 5.96
N GLN A 42 -6.61 4.63 5.37
CA GLN A 42 -7.61 5.66 5.13
C GLN A 42 -8.73 5.37 6.12
N GLY A 43 -8.99 6.32 7.02
CA GLY A 43 -10.10 6.21 7.96
C GLY A 43 -11.40 5.87 7.22
N THR A 44 -12.22 5.03 7.85
CA THR A 44 -13.53 4.60 7.34
C THR A 44 -14.48 5.77 7.15
#